data_AF-A0A662I5D0-F1
#
_entry.id   AF-A0A662I5D0-F1
#
_cell.length_a   1.000
_cell.length_b   1.000
_cell.length_c   1.000
_cell.angle_alpha   90.00
_cell.angle_beta   90.00
_cell.angle_gamma   90.00
#
_symmetry.space_group_name_H-M   'P 1'
#
loop_
_entity.id
_entity.type
_entity.pdbx_description
1 polymer ?
#
loop_
_entity_poly.entity_id
_entity_poly.type
_entity_poly.pdbx_seq_one_letter_code
_entity_poly.pdbx_strand_id
1 'polypeptide(L)'
;MAPEGMNPECKLLSLRLATLPCKGMCSRARLPSFYREGVGGGCWAAHTALTLLEALDVLDQVKGVLRGKGLSLEDLLAALLLHDTGKLTIDYVKYGFSQHNVLSAIISLDVLRRSSFAGERFVISRAILLHHEYRMWREVFSNSILLSHFFQAIKAKRRVRLVDRSRAALSSLEALVELILGKAPLIELVTALSRRPEYHARYGEILRISTVAADYREVSKALTLYWFVQLFDNRAASVRESLRDYWRYSLMGLEGYASDPQMLANKILNKPNAKLNVLLTLLP
;
A
#
# COMPACT_ATOMS: atom_id res chain seq x y z
N MET A 1 -27.68 -1.13 1.18
CA MET A 1 -27.31 -1.39 2.59
C MET A 1 -26.15 -2.37 2.63
N ALA A 2 -25.08 -2.07 3.37
CA ALA A 2 -23.97 -3.01 3.55
C ALA A 2 -24.36 -4.10 4.56
N PRO A 3 -24.06 -5.39 4.32
CA PRO A 3 -24.46 -6.47 5.21
C PRO A 3 -23.79 -6.37 6.59
N GLU A 4 -24.52 -6.78 7.64
CA GLU A 4 -24.01 -6.89 9.01
C GLU A 4 -22.80 -7.85 9.07
N GLY A 5 -21.81 -7.53 9.91
CA GLY A 5 -20.57 -8.33 10.06
C GLY A 5 -19.45 -8.06 9.05
N MET A 6 -19.61 -7.08 8.15
CA MET A 6 -18.57 -6.62 7.23
C MET A 6 -17.56 -5.70 7.95
N ASN A 7 -16.26 -5.92 7.73
CA ASN A 7 -15.23 -5.03 8.29
C ASN A 7 -15.31 -3.61 7.66
N PRO A 8 -14.82 -2.57 8.35
CA PRO A 8 -14.92 -1.18 7.89
C PRO A 8 -14.35 -0.91 6.49
N GLU A 9 -13.22 -1.50 6.11
CA GLU A 9 -12.59 -1.33 4.78
C GLU A 9 -13.52 -1.85 3.68
N CYS A 10 -14.04 -3.08 3.82
CA CYS A 10 -15.02 -3.63 2.88
C CYS A 10 -16.30 -2.78 2.83
N LYS A 11 -16.74 -2.24 3.97
CA LYS A 11 -17.94 -1.41 4.04
C LYS A 11 -17.75 -0.12 3.27
N LEU A 12 -16.62 0.58 3.45
CA LEU A 12 -16.30 1.79 2.70
C LEU A 12 -16.17 1.49 1.21
N LEU A 13 -15.48 0.42 0.84
CA LEU A 13 -15.34 0.01 -0.56
C LEU A 13 -16.71 -0.27 -1.21
N SER A 14 -17.64 -0.89 -0.48
CA SER A 14 -19.00 -1.12 -0.96
C SER A 14 -19.79 0.17 -1.21
N LEU A 15 -19.56 1.20 -0.39
CA LEU A 15 -20.18 2.51 -0.56
C LEU A 15 -19.59 3.24 -1.78
N ARG A 16 -18.28 3.07 -2.04
CA ARG A 16 -17.57 3.67 -3.16
C ARG A 16 -17.92 3.04 -4.51
N LEU A 17 -18.10 1.72 -4.56
CA LEU A 17 -18.27 0.97 -5.81
C LEU A 17 -19.71 0.52 -6.09
N ALA A 18 -20.63 0.67 -5.13
CA ALA A 18 -22.01 0.13 -5.13
C ALA A 18 -22.13 -1.42 -5.18
N THR A 19 -21.24 -2.09 -5.90
CA THR A 19 -21.12 -3.54 -6.02
C THR A 19 -19.75 -4.02 -5.57
N LEU A 20 -19.72 -5.14 -4.84
CA LEU A 20 -18.47 -5.83 -4.48
C LEU A 20 -18.45 -7.20 -5.18
N PRO A 21 -17.53 -7.44 -6.12
CA PRO A 21 -17.46 -8.70 -6.87
C PRO A 21 -17.12 -9.91 -5.97
N CYS A 22 -16.62 -9.67 -4.76
CA CYS A 22 -16.24 -10.71 -3.79
C CYS A 22 -17.34 -11.08 -2.78
N LYS A 23 -18.60 -10.62 -2.95
CA LYS A 23 -19.73 -10.98 -2.07
C LYS A 23 -19.90 -12.51 -2.04
N GLY A 24 -19.51 -13.14 -0.93
CA GLY A 24 -19.59 -14.60 -0.71
C GLY A 24 -18.24 -15.32 -0.65
N MET A 25 -17.18 -14.78 -1.26
CA MET A 25 -15.82 -15.36 -1.20
C MET A 25 -15.01 -14.85 0.00
N CYS A 26 -15.34 -13.66 0.50
CA CYS A 26 -14.57 -12.95 1.51
C CYS A 26 -14.66 -13.55 2.93
N SER A 27 -15.64 -14.42 3.21
CA SER A 27 -15.85 -15.03 4.54
C SER A 27 -14.92 -16.22 4.83
N ARG A 28 -14.35 -16.87 3.80
CA ARG A 28 -13.53 -18.10 3.96
C ARG A 28 -12.02 -17.86 3.93
N ALA A 29 -11.56 -16.73 3.41
CA ALA A 29 -10.13 -16.49 3.12
C ALA A 29 -9.55 -15.23 3.79
N ARG A 30 -10.17 -14.67 4.84
CA ARG A 30 -9.80 -13.38 5.46
C ARG A 30 -8.29 -13.28 5.71
N LEU A 31 -7.59 -12.61 4.79
CA LEU A 31 -6.22 -12.19 4.97
C LEU A 31 -6.24 -10.77 5.55
N PRO A 32 -5.67 -10.58 6.74
CA PRO A 32 -5.76 -9.31 7.43
C PRO A 32 -4.96 -8.24 6.68
N SER A 33 -5.50 -7.02 6.65
CA SER A 33 -4.75 -5.83 6.22
C SER A 33 -3.91 -5.25 7.36
N PHE A 34 -4.19 -5.62 8.62
CA PHE A 34 -3.41 -5.20 9.78
C PHE A 34 -3.50 -6.20 10.94
N TYR A 35 -2.56 -6.09 11.88
CA TYR A 35 -2.62 -6.74 13.19
C TYR A 35 -2.71 -5.70 14.29
N ARG A 36 -3.52 -5.98 15.32
CA ARG A 36 -3.59 -5.22 16.57
C ARG A 36 -3.54 -6.21 17.71
N GLU A 37 -2.56 -6.07 18.61
CA GLU A 37 -2.43 -6.93 19.79
C GLU A 37 -2.42 -8.44 19.43
N GLY A 38 -1.76 -8.80 18.32
CA GLY A 38 -1.70 -10.18 17.83
C GLY A 38 -2.95 -10.66 17.08
N VAL A 39 -4.03 -9.87 17.04
CA VAL A 39 -5.27 -10.21 16.34
C VAL A 39 -5.29 -9.57 14.95
N GLY A 40 -5.49 -10.39 13.93
CA GLY A 40 -5.62 -9.94 12.54
C GLY A 40 -6.98 -9.30 12.26
N GLY A 41 -6.99 -8.12 11.66
CA GLY A 41 -8.19 -7.35 11.29
C GLY A 41 -8.19 -6.89 9.84
N GLY A 42 -9.34 -6.36 9.41
CA GLY A 42 -9.53 -5.79 8.06
C GLY A 42 -9.58 -6.82 6.93
N CYS A 43 -9.38 -6.34 5.70
CA CYS A 43 -9.35 -7.12 4.48
C CYS A 43 -8.29 -6.57 3.53
N TRP A 44 -7.23 -7.35 3.29
CA TRP A 44 -6.14 -6.97 2.41
C TRP A 44 -6.60 -6.50 1.02
N ALA A 45 -7.48 -7.26 0.36
CA ALA A 45 -7.94 -6.91 -0.98
C ALA A 45 -8.76 -5.60 -0.98
N ALA A 46 -9.57 -5.38 0.05
CA ALA A 46 -10.36 -4.15 0.17
C ALA A 46 -9.46 -2.95 0.46
N HIS A 47 -8.45 -3.11 1.33
CA HIS A 47 -7.45 -2.09 1.63
C HIS A 47 -6.70 -1.67 0.36
N THR A 48 -6.14 -2.62 -0.39
CA THR A 48 -5.42 -2.33 -1.65
C THR A 48 -6.33 -1.63 -2.67
N ALA A 49 -7.59 -2.06 -2.81
CA ALA A 49 -8.55 -1.41 -3.72
C ALA A 49 -8.92 0.01 -3.28
N LEU A 50 -9.08 0.24 -1.97
CA LEU A 50 -9.27 1.60 -1.43
C LEU A 50 -8.06 2.47 -1.70
N THR A 51 -6.84 1.98 -1.50
CA THR A 51 -5.60 2.72 -1.81
C THR A 51 -5.56 3.16 -3.29
N LEU A 52 -6.01 2.31 -4.22
CA LEU A 52 -6.12 2.68 -5.63
C LEU A 52 -7.17 3.78 -5.86
N LEU A 53 -8.34 3.67 -5.23
CA LEU A 53 -9.40 4.67 -5.33
C LEU A 53 -8.99 6.03 -4.75
N GLU A 54 -8.23 6.05 -3.66
CA GLU A 54 -7.67 7.28 -3.08
C GLU A 54 -6.75 8.00 -4.06
N ALA A 55 -5.95 7.26 -4.83
CA ALA A 55 -5.08 7.83 -5.85
C ALA A 55 -5.85 8.38 -7.06
N LEU A 56 -6.93 7.69 -7.47
CA LEU A 56 -7.76 8.12 -8.59
C LEU A 56 -8.53 9.41 -8.28
N ASP A 57 -8.95 9.62 -7.03
CA ASP A 57 -9.67 10.83 -6.62
C ASP A 57 -8.85 12.13 -6.81
N VAL A 58 -7.52 12.03 -6.80
CA VAL A 58 -6.61 13.19 -6.92
C VAL A 58 -5.71 13.11 -8.15
N LEU A 59 -6.09 12.29 -9.12
CA LEU A 59 -5.24 11.91 -10.24
C LEU A 59 -4.68 13.12 -11.00
N ASP A 60 -5.52 14.12 -11.27
CA ASP A 60 -5.11 15.31 -12.03
C ASP A 60 -4.08 16.17 -11.31
N GLN A 61 -4.13 16.21 -9.97
CA GLN A 61 -3.14 16.90 -9.15
C GLN A 61 -1.77 16.17 -9.18
N VAL A 62 -1.79 14.84 -9.32
CA VAL A 62 -0.60 13.98 -9.23
C VAL A 62 0.13 13.82 -10.58
N LYS A 63 -0.60 13.80 -11.70
CA LYS A 63 -0.04 13.57 -13.05
C LYS A 63 1.16 14.48 -13.38
N GLY A 64 1.07 15.77 -13.05
CA GLY A 64 2.12 16.75 -13.32
C GLY A 64 3.42 16.43 -12.57
N VAL A 65 3.31 16.04 -11.30
CA VAL A 65 4.45 15.67 -10.43
C VAL A 65 5.14 14.41 -10.96
N LEU A 66 4.36 13.38 -11.30
CA LEU A 66 4.92 12.13 -11.87
C LEU A 66 5.66 12.40 -13.18
N ARG A 67 5.02 13.12 -14.12
CA ARG A 67 5.63 13.46 -15.41
C ARG A 67 6.91 14.28 -15.23
N GLY A 68 6.93 15.23 -14.31
CA GLY A 68 8.12 16.03 -13.98
C GLY A 68 9.30 15.20 -13.47
N LYS A 69 9.03 13.99 -12.93
CA LYS A 69 10.05 13.02 -12.51
C LYS A 69 10.33 11.93 -13.55
N GLY A 70 9.68 11.96 -14.71
CA GLY A 70 9.77 10.90 -15.71
C GLY A 70 9.19 9.58 -15.19
N LEU A 71 8.07 9.66 -14.48
CA LEU A 71 7.26 8.54 -14.01
C LEU A 71 5.92 8.54 -14.72
N SER A 72 5.43 7.35 -15.03
CA SER A 72 4.08 7.13 -15.55
C SER A 72 3.07 7.01 -14.41
N LEU A 73 1.79 7.15 -14.74
CA LEU A 73 0.72 6.82 -13.81
C LEU A 73 0.72 5.33 -13.50
N GLU A 74 1.04 4.51 -14.50
CA GLU A 74 1.16 3.06 -14.38
C GLU A 74 2.19 2.68 -13.31
N ASP A 75 3.33 3.39 -13.21
CA ASP A 75 4.33 3.16 -12.15
C ASP A 75 3.73 3.37 -10.75
N LEU A 76 2.95 4.44 -10.56
CA LEU A 76 2.26 4.71 -9.30
C LEU A 76 1.22 3.61 -9.00
N LEU A 77 0.35 3.30 -9.95
CA LEU A 77 -0.70 2.30 -9.76
C LEU A 77 -0.12 0.90 -9.50
N ALA A 78 0.98 0.54 -10.15
CA ALA A 78 1.71 -0.69 -9.88
C ALA A 78 2.34 -0.69 -8.47
N ALA A 79 2.90 0.43 -8.03
CA ALA A 79 3.41 0.57 -6.67
C ALA A 79 2.30 0.37 -5.62
N LEU A 80 1.15 1.03 -5.80
CA LEU A 80 -0.02 0.90 -4.92
C LEU A 80 -0.61 -0.51 -4.93
N LEU A 81 -0.64 -1.17 -6.09
CA LEU A 81 -1.14 -2.54 -6.19
C LEU A 81 -0.25 -3.54 -5.43
N LEU A 82 1.07 -3.35 -5.49
CA LEU A 82 2.05 -4.31 -4.99
C LEU A 82 2.53 -4.02 -3.56
N HIS A 83 2.32 -2.81 -3.02
CA HIS A 83 2.96 -2.36 -1.76
C HIS A 83 2.72 -3.27 -0.56
N ASP A 84 1.56 -3.92 -0.50
CA ASP A 84 1.09 -4.68 0.64
C ASP A 84 1.09 -6.20 0.40
N THR A 85 1.65 -6.66 -0.72
CA THR A 85 1.71 -8.10 -1.08
C THR A 85 2.45 -8.96 -0.07
N GLY A 86 3.39 -8.38 0.68
CA GLY A 86 4.06 -9.00 1.83
C GLY A 86 3.10 -9.46 2.93
N LYS A 87 1.88 -8.90 3.01
CA LYS A 87 0.84 -9.35 3.95
C LYS A 87 0.21 -10.70 3.59
N LEU A 88 0.41 -11.16 2.35
CA LEU A 88 -0.05 -12.46 1.88
C LEU A 88 0.91 -13.61 2.24
N THR A 89 2.01 -13.31 2.91
CA THR A 89 3.09 -14.26 3.18
C THR A 89 2.84 -15.11 4.41
N ILE A 90 3.51 -16.26 4.48
CA ILE A 90 3.52 -17.09 5.70
C ILE A 90 4.06 -16.26 6.88
N ASP A 91 5.12 -15.48 6.65
CA ASP A 91 5.75 -14.64 7.67
C ASP A 91 4.76 -13.66 8.32
N TYR A 92 3.98 -12.96 7.50
CA TYR A 92 2.98 -12.02 8.00
C TYR A 92 1.81 -12.73 8.68
N VAL A 93 1.23 -13.73 8.01
CA VAL A 93 -0.04 -14.33 8.44
C VAL A 93 0.12 -15.22 9.68
N LYS A 94 1.22 -15.95 9.79
CA LYS A 94 1.46 -16.87 10.92
C LYS A 94 2.20 -16.21 12.08
N TYR A 95 3.15 -15.31 11.79
CA TYR A 95 4.05 -14.77 12.82
C TYR A 95 3.84 -13.27 13.07
N GLY A 96 2.85 -12.64 12.43
CA GLY A 96 2.57 -11.21 12.63
C GLY A 96 3.75 -10.31 12.22
N PHE A 97 4.57 -10.76 11.27
CA PHE A 97 5.82 -10.08 10.89
C PHE A 97 5.56 -8.62 10.48
N SER A 98 6.09 -7.68 11.25
CA SER A 98 5.75 -6.25 11.12
C SER A 98 6.32 -5.59 9.86
N GLN A 99 7.37 -6.15 9.27
CA GLN A 99 8.13 -5.58 8.14
C GLN A 99 7.68 -6.13 6.77
N HIS A 100 6.36 -6.18 6.54
CA HIS A 100 5.81 -6.66 5.28
C HIS A 100 6.28 -5.87 4.06
N ASN A 101 6.67 -4.60 4.22
CA ASN A 101 7.27 -3.77 3.18
C ASN A 101 8.53 -4.42 2.56
N VAL A 102 9.36 -5.09 3.35
CA VAL A 102 10.52 -5.84 2.86
C VAL A 102 10.08 -7.02 1.98
N LEU A 103 9.09 -7.76 2.43
CA LEU A 103 8.55 -8.92 1.72
C LEU A 103 7.85 -8.48 0.42
N SER A 104 7.08 -7.40 0.46
CA SER A 104 6.45 -6.78 -0.71
C SER A 104 7.49 -6.30 -1.73
N ALA A 105 8.63 -5.75 -1.28
CA ALA A 105 9.69 -5.33 -2.17
C ALA A 105 10.32 -6.52 -2.92
N ILE A 106 10.54 -7.65 -2.23
CA ILE A 106 11.03 -8.89 -2.87
C ILE A 106 10.00 -9.44 -3.87
N ILE A 107 8.72 -9.49 -3.48
CA ILE A 107 7.64 -9.96 -4.34
C ILE A 107 7.54 -9.07 -5.60
N SER A 108 7.52 -7.74 -5.43
CA SER A 108 7.45 -6.80 -6.55
C SER A 108 8.62 -6.92 -7.50
N LEU A 109 9.86 -7.10 -7.00
CA LEU A 109 11.03 -7.33 -7.86
C LEU A 109 10.85 -8.55 -8.77
N ASP A 110 10.39 -9.69 -8.22
CA ASP A 110 10.22 -10.91 -9.00
C ASP A 110 9.03 -10.81 -9.97
N VAL A 111 7.90 -10.23 -9.52
CA VAL A 111 6.70 -10.04 -10.35
C VAL A 111 7.02 -9.12 -11.54
N LEU A 112 7.55 -7.93 -11.28
CA LEU A 112 7.87 -6.94 -12.30
C LEU A 112 8.97 -7.43 -13.25
N ARG A 113 9.92 -8.24 -12.77
CA ARG A 113 10.94 -8.87 -13.63
C ARG A 113 10.36 -9.89 -14.61
N ARG A 114 9.25 -10.54 -14.27
CA ARG A 114 8.67 -11.64 -15.05
C ARG A 114 7.44 -11.24 -15.85
N SER A 115 6.84 -10.09 -15.57
CA SER A 115 5.74 -9.50 -16.34
C SER A 115 6.24 -8.75 -17.57
N SER A 116 5.33 -8.45 -18.49
CA SER A 116 5.54 -7.54 -19.62
C SER A 116 5.43 -6.05 -19.25
N PHE A 117 5.13 -5.76 -17.98
CA PHE A 117 4.98 -4.41 -17.46
C PHE A 117 6.24 -3.55 -17.70
N ALA A 118 6.08 -2.48 -18.48
CA ALA A 118 7.18 -1.64 -18.96
C ALA A 118 7.72 -0.62 -17.93
N GLY A 119 7.13 -0.56 -16.74
CA GLY A 119 7.47 0.45 -15.74
C GLY A 119 8.80 0.24 -15.02
N GLU A 120 9.14 1.21 -14.19
CA GLU A 120 10.45 1.37 -13.54
C GLU A 120 10.63 0.40 -12.36
N ARG A 121 10.87 -0.89 -12.64
CA ARG A 121 10.93 -1.97 -11.64
C ARG A 121 11.66 -1.61 -10.34
N PHE A 122 12.89 -1.10 -10.44
CA PHE A 122 13.70 -0.80 -9.26
C PHE A 122 13.18 0.40 -8.47
N VAL A 123 12.64 1.40 -9.17
CA VAL A 123 12.00 2.57 -8.55
C VAL A 123 10.76 2.14 -7.78
N ILE A 124 9.88 1.34 -8.40
CA ILE A 124 8.65 0.83 -7.80
C ILE A 124 8.98 -0.02 -6.56
N SER A 125 9.87 -1.00 -6.70
CA SER A 125 10.24 -1.86 -5.58
C SER A 125 10.95 -1.12 -4.44
N ARG A 126 11.75 -0.08 -4.74
CA ARG A 126 12.33 0.79 -3.69
C ARG A 126 11.25 1.61 -2.99
N ALA A 127 10.30 2.19 -3.72
CA ALA A 127 9.18 2.91 -3.11
C ALA A 127 8.36 2.02 -2.17
N ILE A 128 8.10 0.77 -2.58
CA ILE A 128 7.46 -0.25 -1.74
C ILE A 128 8.33 -0.62 -0.54
N LEU A 129 9.64 -0.73 -0.67
CA LEU A 129 10.50 -0.99 0.48
C LEU A 129 10.36 0.13 1.54
N LEU A 130 10.21 1.38 1.09
CA LEU A 130 10.25 2.58 1.91
C LEU A 130 8.89 2.98 2.53
N HIS A 131 7.75 2.47 2.07
CA HIS A 131 6.41 2.97 2.49
C HIS A 131 6.08 2.89 4.00
N HIS A 132 6.92 2.23 4.80
CA HIS A 132 6.85 2.21 6.26
C HIS A 132 8.16 2.60 6.96
N GLU A 133 9.03 3.36 6.29
CA GLU A 133 10.35 3.81 6.80
C GLU A 133 10.27 4.59 8.12
N TYR A 134 9.17 5.30 8.40
CA TYR A 134 8.99 6.00 9.67
C TYR A 134 9.05 5.05 10.87
N ARG A 135 8.62 3.78 10.70
CA ARG A 135 8.74 2.75 11.74
C ARG A 135 10.19 2.40 12.00
N MET A 136 10.98 2.34 10.92
CA MET A 136 12.43 2.13 11.00
C MET A 136 13.08 3.30 11.74
N TRP A 137 12.80 4.54 11.35
CA TRP A 137 13.33 5.73 12.04
C TRP A 137 12.93 5.75 13.52
N ARG A 138 11.67 5.43 13.84
CA ARG A 138 11.23 5.33 15.23
C ARG A 138 12.03 4.27 15.99
N GLU A 139 12.28 3.10 15.42
CA GLU A 139 13.14 2.07 16.03
C GLU A 139 14.57 2.57 16.24
N VAL A 140 15.13 3.33 15.30
CA VAL A 140 16.46 3.95 15.42
C VAL A 140 16.55 4.93 16.57
N PHE A 141 15.58 5.85 16.64
CA PHE A 141 15.53 6.83 17.71
C PHE A 141 15.22 6.19 19.07
N SER A 142 14.54 5.04 19.08
CA SER A 142 14.21 4.31 20.32
C SER A 142 15.32 3.34 20.76
N ASN A 143 16.11 2.80 19.83
CA ASN A 143 17.10 1.75 20.05
C ASN A 143 18.25 1.85 19.03
N SER A 144 19.40 2.37 19.43
CA SER A 144 20.55 2.64 18.55
C SER A 144 21.18 1.42 17.86
N ILE A 145 20.89 0.19 18.33
CA ILE A 145 21.53 -1.06 17.87
C ILE A 145 20.80 -1.70 16.66
N LEU A 146 19.54 -1.36 16.38
CA LEU A 146 18.68 -2.14 15.46
C LEU A 146 18.88 -1.87 13.96
N LEU A 147 19.53 -0.78 13.58
CA LEU A 147 19.71 -0.36 12.18
C LEU A 147 20.49 -1.38 11.34
N SER A 148 21.59 -1.90 11.90
CA SER A 148 22.44 -2.89 11.24
C SER A 148 21.68 -4.21 11.04
N HIS A 149 20.90 -4.63 12.03
CA HIS A 149 20.08 -5.84 11.98
C HIS A 149 18.95 -5.77 10.94
N PHE A 150 18.33 -4.60 10.74
CA PHE A 150 17.27 -4.44 9.75
C PHE A 150 17.80 -4.59 8.31
N PHE A 151 18.86 -3.85 7.96
CA PHE A 151 19.46 -3.98 6.63
C PHE A 151 20.10 -5.36 6.42
N GLN A 152 20.59 -6.01 7.49
CA GLN A 152 21.02 -7.41 7.44
C GLN A 152 19.83 -8.38 7.24
N ALA A 153 18.68 -8.15 7.87
CA ALA A 153 17.47 -8.95 7.70
C ALA A 153 16.92 -8.84 6.27
N ILE A 154 16.92 -7.63 5.68
CA ILE A 154 16.64 -7.41 4.26
C ILE A 154 17.61 -8.22 3.39
N LYS A 155 18.92 -8.17 3.68
CA LYS A 155 19.94 -8.90 2.90
C LYS A 155 19.84 -10.42 3.05
N ALA A 156 19.30 -10.91 4.16
CA ALA A 156 19.14 -12.33 4.48
C ALA A 156 17.88 -12.93 3.84
N LYS A 157 16.77 -12.19 3.77
CA LYS A 157 15.53 -12.65 3.15
C LYS A 157 15.58 -12.47 1.63
N ARG A 158 15.72 -13.58 0.90
CA ARG A 158 15.77 -13.61 -0.58
C ARG A 158 14.64 -14.39 -1.23
N ARG A 159 13.87 -15.10 -0.41
CA ARG A 159 12.81 -16.02 -0.80
C ARG A 159 11.60 -15.74 0.07
N VAL A 160 10.45 -15.59 -0.56
CA VAL A 160 9.19 -15.22 0.10
C VAL A 160 8.09 -16.13 -0.42
N ARG A 161 7.38 -16.79 0.49
CA ARG A 161 6.29 -17.72 0.17
C ARG A 161 4.95 -17.17 0.65
N LEU A 162 3.96 -17.19 -0.25
CA LEU A 162 2.58 -16.84 0.07
C LEU A 162 1.89 -17.98 0.81
N VAL A 163 0.88 -17.65 1.62
CA VAL A 163 -0.02 -18.67 2.18
C VAL A 163 -0.94 -19.22 1.09
N ASP A 164 -1.34 -20.51 1.19
CA ASP A 164 -2.12 -21.16 0.13
C ASP A 164 -3.47 -20.47 -0.16
N ARG A 165 -4.10 -19.92 0.89
CA ARG A 165 -5.36 -19.16 0.80
C ARG A 165 -5.23 -17.78 0.12
N SER A 166 -4.02 -17.33 -0.21
CA SER A 166 -3.78 -16.04 -0.89
C SER A 166 -4.43 -15.97 -2.27
N ARG A 167 -4.60 -17.10 -2.97
CA ARG A 167 -5.23 -17.14 -4.30
C ARG A 167 -6.62 -16.52 -4.30
N ALA A 168 -7.46 -16.83 -3.30
CA ALA A 168 -8.82 -16.28 -3.24
C ALA A 168 -8.81 -14.75 -3.01
N ALA A 169 -7.88 -14.24 -2.21
CA ALA A 169 -7.70 -12.81 -2.00
C ALA A 169 -7.18 -12.12 -3.27
N LEU A 170 -6.26 -12.75 -4.00
CA LEU A 170 -5.74 -12.25 -5.26
C LEU A 170 -6.80 -12.24 -6.37
N SER A 171 -7.62 -13.29 -6.50
CA SER A 171 -8.75 -13.30 -7.44
C SER A 171 -9.78 -12.22 -7.10
N SER A 172 -10.01 -11.96 -5.80
CA SER A 172 -10.88 -10.85 -5.38
C SER A 172 -10.28 -9.49 -5.78
N LEU A 173 -8.96 -9.32 -5.63
CA LEU A 173 -8.28 -8.10 -6.04
C LEU A 173 -8.28 -7.94 -7.56
N GLU A 174 -8.10 -9.01 -8.33
CA GLU A 174 -8.12 -8.99 -9.80
C GLU A 174 -9.46 -8.44 -10.31
N ALA A 175 -10.58 -8.97 -9.81
CA ALA A 175 -11.92 -8.48 -10.15
C ALA A 175 -12.15 -7.02 -9.72
N LEU A 176 -11.59 -6.60 -8.58
CA LEU A 176 -11.65 -5.20 -8.13
C LEU A 176 -10.82 -4.29 -9.03
N VAL A 177 -9.61 -4.70 -9.43
CA VAL A 177 -8.73 -3.94 -10.31
C VAL A 177 -9.35 -3.80 -11.70
N GLU A 178 -9.96 -4.86 -12.22
CA GLU A 178 -10.69 -4.83 -13.48
C GLU A 178 -11.85 -3.83 -13.42
N LEU A 179 -12.66 -3.88 -12.37
CA LEU A 179 -13.77 -2.95 -12.16
C LEU A 179 -13.32 -1.48 -12.00
N ILE A 180 -12.23 -1.23 -11.25
CA ILE A 180 -11.79 0.13 -10.90
C ILE A 180 -10.99 0.77 -12.04
N LEU A 181 -10.10 0.02 -12.68
CA LEU A 181 -9.11 0.56 -13.60
C LEU A 181 -9.34 0.15 -15.05
N GLY A 182 -9.88 -1.05 -15.31
CA GLY A 182 -10.02 -1.59 -16.67
C GLY A 182 -8.68 -1.71 -17.44
N LYS A 183 -7.53 -1.62 -16.76
CA LYS A 183 -6.21 -1.53 -17.39
C LYS A 183 -5.53 -2.90 -17.45
N ALA A 184 -5.36 -3.43 -18.67
CA ALA A 184 -4.71 -4.72 -18.92
C ALA A 184 -3.31 -4.90 -18.27
N PRO A 185 -2.39 -3.92 -18.29
CA PRO A 185 -1.06 -4.11 -17.70
C PRO A 185 -1.09 -4.31 -16.18
N LEU A 186 -2.05 -3.72 -15.47
CA LEU A 186 -2.17 -3.86 -14.01
C LEU A 186 -2.86 -5.16 -13.62
N ILE A 187 -3.83 -5.62 -14.43
CA ILE A 187 -4.43 -6.94 -14.29
C ILE A 187 -3.34 -8.01 -14.45
N GLU A 188 -2.44 -7.88 -15.44
CA GLU A 188 -1.32 -8.80 -15.63
C GLU A 188 -0.46 -8.97 -14.36
N LEU A 189 -0.21 -7.88 -13.61
CA LEU A 189 0.54 -7.95 -12.35
C LEU A 189 -0.17 -8.81 -11.29
N VAL A 190 -1.50 -8.70 -11.17
CA VAL A 190 -2.30 -9.53 -10.24
C VAL A 190 -2.32 -10.98 -10.70
N THR A 191 -2.46 -11.21 -12.01
CA THR A 191 -2.40 -12.57 -12.57
C THR A 191 -1.01 -13.19 -12.33
N ALA A 192 0.07 -12.41 -12.51
CA ALA A 192 1.44 -12.85 -12.25
C ALA A 192 1.66 -13.22 -10.77
N LEU A 193 1.10 -12.44 -9.85
CA LEU A 193 1.06 -12.74 -8.41
C LEU A 193 0.30 -14.04 -8.07
N SER A 194 -0.73 -14.37 -8.84
CA SER A 194 -1.57 -15.55 -8.56
C SER A 194 -0.96 -16.86 -9.05
N ARG A 195 -0.07 -16.80 -10.03
CA ARG A 195 0.54 -17.96 -10.69
C ARG A 195 1.58 -18.68 -9.84
N ARG A 196 2.17 -18.02 -8.84
CA ARG A 196 3.30 -18.56 -8.09
C ARG A 196 3.05 -18.51 -6.59
N PRO A 197 3.36 -19.60 -5.87
CA PRO A 197 3.33 -19.59 -4.40
C PRO A 197 4.55 -18.88 -3.81
N GLU A 198 5.58 -18.58 -4.61
CA GLU A 198 6.89 -18.18 -4.12
C GLU A 198 7.63 -17.23 -5.06
N TYR A 199 8.38 -16.31 -4.44
CA TYR A 199 9.05 -15.17 -5.08
C TYR A 199 10.49 -15.05 -4.61
N HIS A 200 11.36 -14.58 -5.51
CA HIS A 200 12.79 -14.48 -5.25
C HIS A 200 13.40 -13.19 -5.79
N ALA A 201 14.24 -12.56 -4.98
CA ALA A 201 15.09 -11.44 -5.41
C ALA A 201 16.56 -11.84 -5.37
N ARG A 202 17.31 -11.45 -6.40
CA ARG A 202 18.77 -11.62 -6.44
C ARG A 202 19.41 -10.66 -5.46
N TYR A 203 20.55 -11.04 -4.90
CA TYR A 203 21.28 -10.20 -3.94
C TYR A 203 21.59 -8.81 -4.49
N GLY A 204 22.03 -8.70 -5.75
CA GLY A 204 22.30 -7.41 -6.40
C GLY A 204 21.04 -6.55 -6.59
N GLU A 205 19.86 -7.17 -6.78
CA GLU A 205 18.59 -6.43 -6.88
C GLU A 205 18.20 -5.85 -5.52
N ILE A 206 18.34 -6.65 -4.45
CA ILE A 206 18.10 -6.21 -3.06
C ILE A 206 19.05 -5.06 -2.71
N LEU A 207 20.35 -5.21 -3.00
CA LEU A 207 21.34 -4.17 -2.74
C LEU A 207 21.03 -2.88 -3.49
N ARG A 208 20.61 -2.98 -4.76
CA ARG A 208 20.22 -1.82 -5.56
C ARG A 208 19.05 -1.10 -4.90
N ILE A 209 17.95 -1.77 -4.58
CA ILE A 209 16.79 -1.08 -3.99
C ILE A 209 17.04 -0.56 -2.57
N SER A 210 17.93 -1.19 -1.80
CA SER A 210 18.20 -0.83 -0.41
C SER A 210 19.32 0.20 -0.21
N THR A 211 20.01 0.62 -1.26
CA THR A 211 21.14 1.57 -1.17
C THR A 211 20.95 2.78 -2.06
N VAL A 212 21.60 3.88 -1.67
CA VAL A 212 21.63 5.16 -2.40
C VAL A 212 22.82 5.21 -3.37
N ALA A 213 23.68 4.20 -3.36
CA ALA A 213 25.08 4.28 -3.79
C ALA A 213 25.32 4.38 -5.31
N ALA A 214 24.30 4.47 -6.17
CA ALA A 214 24.54 4.40 -7.61
C ALA A 214 23.69 5.30 -8.53
N ASP A 215 22.53 5.81 -8.10
CA ASP A 215 21.69 6.62 -9.00
C ASP A 215 20.74 7.56 -8.23
N TYR A 216 21.14 8.82 -8.10
CA TYR A 216 20.31 9.86 -7.49
C TYR A 216 18.98 10.07 -8.21
N ARG A 217 18.92 9.86 -9.53
CA ARG A 217 17.69 10.02 -10.31
C ARG A 217 16.69 8.91 -9.97
N GLU A 218 17.15 7.67 -9.93
CA GLU A 218 16.34 6.52 -9.49
C GLU A 218 15.84 6.70 -8.06
N VAL A 219 16.70 7.22 -7.15
CA VAL A 219 16.32 7.53 -5.76
C VAL A 219 15.27 8.64 -5.71
N SER A 220 15.45 9.74 -6.44
CA SER A 220 14.49 10.84 -6.48
C SER A 220 13.13 10.40 -7.00
N LYS A 221 13.11 9.58 -8.06
CA LYS A 221 11.88 8.95 -8.57
C LYS A 221 11.23 8.07 -7.49
N ALA A 222 12.02 7.24 -6.81
CA ALA A 222 11.50 6.30 -5.82
C ALA A 222 10.92 7.02 -4.60
N LEU A 223 11.57 8.10 -4.13
CA LEU A 223 11.06 8.94 -3.05
C LEU A 223 9.74 9.62 -3.43
N THR A 224 9.60 10.02 -4.70
CA THR A 224 8.34 10.58 -5.21
C THR A 224 7.21 9.55 -5.16
N LEU A 225 7.45 8.33 -5.67
CA LEU A 225 6.45 7.25 -5.58
C LEU A 225 6.17 6.84 -4.13
N TYR A 226 7.21 6.72 -3.31
CA TYR A 226 7.12 6.39 -1.89
C TYR A 226 6.14 7.31 -1.17
N TRP A 227 6.28 8.63 -1.36
CA TRP A 227 5.42 9.61 -0.72
C TRP A 227 3.95 9.41 -1.10
N PHE A 228 3.66 9.16 -2.38
CA PHE A 228 2.30 8.86 -2.84
C PHE A 228 1.77 7.54 -2.29
N VAL A 229 2.60 6.48 -2.28
CA VAL A 229 2.22 5.18 -1.69
C VAL A 229 1.85 5.36 -0.23
N GLN A 230 2.68 6.08 0.55
CA GLN A 230 2.43 6.34 1.96
C GLN A 230 1.17 7.18 2.17
N LEU A 231 0.95 8.22 1.36
CA LEU A 231 -0.23 9.07 1.44
C LEU A 231 -1.51 8.24 1.25
N PHE A 232 -1.60 7.49 0.16
CA PHE A 232 -2.80 6.74 -0.19
C PHE A 232 -3.01 5.51 0.71
N ASP A 233 -1.94 4.83 1.12
CA ASP A 233 -2.01 3.74 2.11
C ASP A 233 -2.55 4.25 3.46
N ASN A 234 -2.03 5.38 3.97
CA ASN A 234 -2.50 5.95 5.23
C ASN A 234 -3.95 6.43 5.16
N ARG A 235 -4.37 7.02 4.03
CA ARG A 235 -5.75 7.42 3.80
C ARG A 235 -6.69 6.23 3.78
N ALA A 236 -6.37 5.18 3.03
CA ALA A 236 -7.14 3.94 3.03
C ALA A 236 -7.17 3.30 4.44
N ALA A 237 -6.04 3.27 5.14
CA ALA A 237 -5.91 2.69 6.48
C ALA A 237 -6.70 3.45 7.56
N SER A 238 -7.06 4.71 7.34
CA SER A 238 -7.81 5.52 8.32
C SER A 238 -9.15 4.91 8.71
N VAL A 239 -9.77 4.10 7.83
CA VAL A 239 -11.07 3.47 8.06
C VAL A 239 -11.00 2.21 8.92
N ARG A 240 -9.81 1.69 9.25
CA ARG A 240 -9.62 0.35 9.87
C ARG A 240 -10.41 0.11 11.15
N GLU A 241 -10.61 1.16 11.95
CA GLU A 241 -11.33 1.09 13.23
C GLU A 241 -12.85 1.24 13.03
N SER A 242 -13.26 2.26 12.28
CA SER A 242 -14.66 2.47 11.94
C SER A 242 -14.80 3.30 10.67
N LEU A 243 -15.98 3.24 10.06
CA LEU A 243 -16.32 4.16 8.95
C LEU A 243 -16.16 5.63 9.35
N ARG A 244 -16.46 5.99 10.60
CA ARG A 244 -16.40 7.39 11.06
C ARG A 244 -14.98 7.93 11.12
N ASP A 245 -13.99 7.04 11.27
CA ASP A 245 -12.58 7.40 11.33
C ASP A 245 -11.97 7.63 9.95
N TYR A 246 -12.72 7.33 8.88
CA TYR A 246 -12.26 7.59 7.53
C TYR A 246 -11.92 9.08 7.35
N TRP A 247 -10.71 9.34 6.86
CA TRP A 247 -10.12 10.68 6.82
C TRP A 247 -11.01 11.72 6.12
N ARG A 248 -11.71 11.33 5.05
CA ARG A 248 -12.58 12.27 4.33
C ARG A 248 -13.79 12.68 5.17
N TYR A 249 -14.34 11.76 5.96
CA TYR A 249 -15.44 12.07 6.88
C TYR A 249 -14.97 12.90 8.07
N SER A 250 -13.74 12.68 8.55
CA SER A 250 -13.17 13.52 9.60
C SER A 250 -12.88 14.96 9.13
N LEU A 251 -12.79 15.19 7.83
CA LEU A 251 -12.63 16.52 7.23
C LEU A 251 -13.93 17.20 6.80
N MET A 252 -15.07 16.51 6.83
CA MET A 252 -16.36 17.11 6.48
C MET A 252 -16.62 18.38 7.30
N GLY A 253 -17.07 19.43 6.63
CA GLY A 253 -17.34 20.75 7.21
C GLY A 253 -16.10 21.64 7.36
N LEU A 254 -14.93 21.21 6.87
CA LEU A 254 -13.70 22.01 6.86
C LEU A 254 -13.31 22.50 5.45
N GLU A 255 -14.11 22.20 4.43
CA GLU A 255 -13.81 22.51 3.02
C GLU A 255 -13.64 24.02 2.79
N GLY A 256 -14.41 24.84 3.52
CA GLY A 256 -14.33 26.30 3.44
C GLY A 256 -12.99 26.90 3.91
N TYR A 257 -12.13 26.10 4.55
CA TYR A 257 -10.79 26.53 4.99
C TYR A 257 -9.69 26.11 4.02
N ALA A 258 -9.99 25.45 2.89
CA ALA A 258 -9.00 24.93 1.95
C ALA A 258 -8.04 25.99 1.38
N SER A 259 -8.50 27.24 1.26
CA SER A 259 -7.68 28.37 0.79
C SER A 259 -6.71 28.92 1.84
N ASP A 260 -6.84 28.53 3.11
CA ASP A 260 -5.94 28.90 4.20
C ASP A 260 -5.38 27.63 4.86
N PRO A 261 -4.22 27.14 4.38
CA PRO A 261 -3.61 25.91 4.87
C PRO A 261 -3.31 25.93 6.37
N GLN A 262 -2.96 27.10 6.93
CA GLN A 262 -2.63 27.22 8.35
C GLN A 262 -3.90 27.11 9.21
N MET A 263 -4.96 27.81 8.82
CA MET A 263 -6.24 27.71 9.51
C MET A 263 -6.86 26.31 9.37
N LEU A 264 -6.79 25.70 8.19
CA LEU A 264 -7.25 24.33 7.98
C LEU A 264 -6.48 23.35 8.89
N ALA A 265 -5.14 23.44 8.92
CA ALA A 265 -4.32 22.62 9.80
C ALA A 265 -4.71 22.79 11.28
N ASN A 266 -4.89 24.03 11.74
CA ASN A 266 -5.33 24.31 13.11
C ASN A 266 -6.71 23.71 13.41
N LYS A 267 -7.66 23.79 12.48
CA LYS A 267 -9.01 23.20 12.66
C LYS A 267 -8.97 21.68 12.74
N ILE A 268 -8.09 21.04 11.96
CA ILE A 268 -7.90 19.59 11.99
C ILE A 268 -7.26 19.17 13.32
N LEU A 269 -6.17 19.83 13.73
CA LEU A 269 -5.41 19.48 14.94
C LEU A 269 -6.22 19.67 16.22
N ASN A 270 -7.16 20.63 16.24
CA ASN A 270 -8.01 20.93 17.39
C ASN A 270 -9.28 20.06 17.48
N LYS A 271 -9.52 19.13 16.54
CA LYS A 271 -10.66 18.20 16.68
C LYS A 271 -10.39 17.19 17.80
N PRO A 272 -11.38 16.88 18.66
CA PRO A 272 -11.28 15.74 19.56
C PRO A 272 -10.95 14.48 18.77
N ASN A 273 -9.90 13.74 19.17
CA ASN A 273 -9.39 12.54 18.49
C ASN A 273 -8.78 12.76 17.09
N ALA A 274 -8.18 13.93 16.84
CA ALA A 274 -7.43 14.16 15.60
C ALA A 274 -6.41 13.03 15.34
N LYS A 275 -6.57 12.33 14.21
CA LYS A 275 -5.67 11.26 13.77
C LYS A 275 -4.40 11.88 13.16
N LEU A 276 -3.42 12.21 14.01
CA LEU A 276 -2.15 12.86 13.62
C LEU A 276 -1.30 12.01 12.65
N ASN A 277 -1.63 10.74 12.49
CA ASN A 277 -0.93 9.80 11.62
C ASN A 277 -1.45 9.76 10.18
N VAL A 278 -2.51 10.51 9.84
CA VAL A 278 -3.03 10.58 8.48
C VAL A 278 -2.44 11.79 7.77
N LEU A 279 -1.81 11.57 6.62
CA LEU A 279 -1.30 12.66 5.76
C LEU A 279 -2.46 13.30 5.00
N LEU A 280 -2.63 14.61 5.17
CA LEU A 280 -3.77 15.38 4.63
C LEU A 280 -3.38 16.34 3.50
N THR A 281 -2.23 16.12 2.88
CA THR A 281 -1.81 16.81 1.65
C THR A 281 -2.58 16.30 0.43
N LEU A 282 -2.82 17.13 -0.59
CA LEU A 282 -3.62 16.81 -1.79
C LEU A 282 -5.07 16.45 -1.46
N LEU A 283 -5.80 17.41 -0.88
CA LEU A 283 -7.24 17.26 -0.69
C LEU A 283 -7.95 17.37 -2.05
N PRO A 284 -8.93 16.51 -2.35
CA PRO A 284 -9.70 16.54 -3.59
C PRO A 284 -10.59 17.78 -3.69
#